data_AF-A9BSY8-F1
#
_entry.id   AF-A9BSY8-F1
#
_cell.length_a   1.000
_cell.length_b   1.000
_cell.length_c   1.000
_cell.angle_alpha   90.00
_cell.angle_beta   90.00
_cell.angle_gamma   90.00
#
_symmetry.space_group_name_H-M   'P 1'
#
loop_
_entity.id
_entity.type
_entity.pdbx_description
1 polymer ?
#
loop_
_entity_poly.entity_id
_entity_poly.type
_entity_poly.pdbx_seq_one_letter_code
_entity_poly.pdbx_strand_id
1 'polypeptide(L)'
;MPASSFALAEHIFAGLRSLDPLGHNFLLWTECRKARYRYCPLCLEEPGCKFFPLHWRFKAWRWCPVHDCLLEDVCAHCSAPVTLPDTMINAGPDKQGVATLQYCLQCANPLSSGLGKIFHPVADDLLTSAERVFLMNGRAVLAALLHRSVYSDQSDKRRPLAYLETMRKFGVLPHEYFEIPSSLLERRFSQRF
;
A
#
# COMPACT_ATOMS: atom_id res chain seq x y z
N MET A 1 11.81 17.20 6.64
CA MET A 1 12.04 16.15 5.61
C MET A 1 13.15 16.62 4.68
N PRO A 2 14.08 15.77 4.24
CA PRO A 2 15.14 16.16 3.31
C PRO A 2 14.57 16.51 1.93
N ALA A 3 15.13 17.52 1.24
CA ALA A 3 14.74 17.90 -0.12
C ALA A 3 14.81 16.73 -1.13
N SER A 4 15.68 15.75 -0.87
CA SER A 4 15.81 14.53 -1.68
C SER A 4 14.57 13.64 -1.68
N SER A 5 13.75 13.68 -0.62
CA SER A 5 12.54 12.86 -0.54
C SER A 5 11.45 13.31 -1.51
N PHE A 6 11.31 14.63 -1.72
CA PHE A 6 10.39 15.18 -2.71
C PHE A 6 10.87 14.91 -4.14
N ALA A 7 12.16 15.12 -4.41
CA ALA A 7 12.74 14.81 -5.72
C ALA A 7 12.57 13.33 -6.11
N LEU A 8 12.72 12.41 -5.14
CA LEU A 8 12.47 10.99 -5.36
C LEU A 8 11.00 10.71 -5.69
N ALA A 9 10.07 11.31 -4.95
CA ALA A 9 8.63 11.17 -5.21
C ALA A 9 8.26 11.71 -6.60
N GLU A 10 8.73 12.91 -6.94
CA GLU A 10 8.53 13.52 -8.26
C GLU A 10 9.08 12.65 -9.38
N HIS A 11 10.28 12.08 -9.18
CA HIS A 11 10.87 11.15 -10.13
C HIS A 11 10.01 9.90 -10.31
N ILE A 12 9.58 9.24 -9.23
CA ILE A 12 8.68 8.07 -9.32
C ILE A 12 7.40 8.43 -10.08
N PHE A 13 6.74 9.53 -9.72
CA PHE A 13 5.51 9.96 -10.37
C PHE A 13 5.68 10.38 -11.82
N ALA A 14 6.83 10.95 -12.21
CA ALA A 14 7.10 11.25 -13.62
C ALA A 14 7.13 9.98 -14.48
N GLY A 15 7.65 8.87 -13.95
CA GLY A 15 7.62 7.58 -14.63
C GLY A 15 6.21 7.02 -14.68
N LEU A 16 5.47 7.14 -13.58
CA LEU A 16 4.08 6.70 -13.55
C LEU A 16 3.24 7.47 -14.59
N ARG A 17 3.37 8.79 -14.65
CA ARG A 17 2.64 9.63 -15.62
C ARG A 17 2.95 9.28 -17.07
N SER A 18 4.15 8.77 -17.36
CA SER A 18 4.52 8.30 -18.70
C SER A 18 3.78 7.02 -19.13
N LEU A 19 3.26 6.25 -18.16
CA LEU A 19 2.52 5.00 -18.38
C LEU A 19 1.00 5.19 -18.21
N ASP A 20 0.62 5.88 -17.15
CA ASP A 20 -0.73 6.06 -16.66
C ASP A 20 -0.88 7.49 -16.14
N PRO A 21 -1.14 8.47 -17.03
CA PRO A 21 -1.18 9.89 -16.69
C PRO A 21 -2.13 10.24 -15.54
N LEU A 22 -3.23 9.50 -15.40
CA LEU A 22 -4.24 9.69 -14.35
C LEU A 22 -4.01 8.80 -13.14
N GLY A 23 -3.11 7.82 -13.21
CA GLY A 23 -2.80 6.91 -12.11
C GLY A 23 -3.92 5.94 -11.75
N HIS A 24 -4.92 5.74 -12.61
CA HIS A 24 -6.08 4.88 -12.30
C HIS A 24 -5.74 3.38 -12.26
N ASN A 25 -4.70 2.98 -12.99
CA ASN A 25 -4.27 1.59 -13.11
C ASN A 25 -3.32 1.18 -11.99
N PHE A 26 -2.53 2.11 -11.45
CA PHE A 26 -1.49 1.79 -10.45
C PHE A 26 -1.73 2.39 -9.06
N LEU A 27 -2.51 3.47 -8.92
CA LEU A 27 -2.77 4.10 -7.63
C LEU A 27 -4.15 3.71 -7.10
N LEU A 28 -4.27 3.68 -5.77
CA LEU A 28 -5.54 3.46 -5.08
C LEU A 28 -6.42 4.69 -5.21
N TRP A 29 -7.71 4.49 -5.39
CA TRP A 29 -8.69 5.57 -5.42
C TRP A 29 -9.92 5.13 -4.64
N THR A 30 -10.61 6.07 -4.01
CA THR A 30 -11.99 5.83 -3.58
C THR A 30 -12.93 5.87 -4.78
N GLU A 31 -14.15 5.41 -4.62
CA GLU A 31 -15.21 5.50 -5.64
C GLU A 31 -15.44 6.96 -6.08
N CYS A 32 -15.36 7.90 -5.15
CA CYS A 32 -15.46 9.34 -5.41
C CYS A 32 -14.13 9.97 -5.91
N ARG A 33 -13.18 9.17 -6.42
CA ARG A 33 -11.89 9.64 -6.97
C ARG A 33 -11.01 10.42 -5.99
N LYS A 34 -11.13 10.18 -4.69
CA LYS A 34 -10.16 10.68 -3.70
C LYS A 34 -8.96 9.75 -3.58
N ALA A 35 -7.79 10.30 -3.27
CA ALA A 35 -6.59 9.52 -3.02
C ALA A 35 -6.78 8.64 -1.77
N ARG A 36 -6.74 7.32 -1.96
CA ARG A 36 -6.84 6.30 -0.91
C ARG A 36 -5.48 5.74 -0.52
N TYR A 37 -5.26 5.43 0.74
CA TYR A 37 -3.95 4.98 1.22
C TYR A 37 -4.08 3.64 1.92
N ARG A 38 -3.02 2.84 1.78
CA ARG A 38 -2.76 1.73 2.69
C ARG A 38 -2.06 2.21 3.94
N TYR A 39 -2.03 1.37 4.96
CA TYR A 39 -1.24 1.56 6.16
C TYR A 39 -0.82 0.22 6.77
N CYS A 40 0.31 0.24 7.46
CA CYS A 40 0.69 -0.84 8.38
C CYS A 40 0.22 -0.43 9.78
N PRO A 41 -0.61 -1.25 10.46
CA PRO A 41 -1.05 -0.93 11.81
C PRO A 41 0.11 -0.81 12.80
N LEU A 42 1.14 -1.65 12.64
CA LEU A 42 2.30 -1.68 13.52
C LEU A 42 3.21 -0.45 13.29
N CYS A 43 3.42 -0.02 12.04
CA CYS A 43 4.06 1.27 11.77
C CYS A 43 3.32 2.44 12.40
N LEU A 44 1.98 2.41 12.44
CA LEU A 44 1.19 3.49 13.04
C LEU A 44 1.14 3.41 14.57
N GLU A 45 1.41 2.26 15.17
CA GLU A 45 1.45 2.07 16.62
C GLU A 45 2.78 2.47 17.26
N GLU A 46 3.90 2.35 16.53
CA GLU A 46 5.23 2.66 17.07
C GLU A 46 5.33 4.09 17.67
N PRO A 47 6.34 4.42 18.48
CA PRO A 47 6.59 5.81 18.85
C PRO A 47 7.04 6.67 17.66
N GLY A 48 6.82 7.99 17.72
CA GLY A 48 7.37 8.96 16.76
C GLY A 48 6.37 9.55 15.76
N CYS A 49 6.86 10.45 14.90
CA CYS A 49 6.03 11.17 13.92
C CYS A 49 5.49 10.21 12.85
N LYS A 50 4.16 10.07 12.80
CA LYS A 50 3.47 9.19 11.85
C LYS A 50 3.24 9.86 10.53
N PHE A 51 3.78 9.26 9.49
CA PHE A 51 3.58 9.69 8.11
C PHE A 51 3.18 8.49 7.25
N PHE A 52 2.49 8.79 6.16
CA PHE A 52 2.09 7.82 5.16
C PHE A 52 3.09 7.89 4.01
N PRO A 53 3.98 6.89 3.85
CA PRO A 53 4.92 6.90 2.75
C PRO A 53 4.20 6.79 1.40
N LEU A 54 4.81 7.41 0.38
CA LEU A 54 4.26 7.44 -0.98
C LEU A 54 3.84 6.06 -1.49
N HIS A 55 4.65 5.04 -1.23
CA HIS A 55 4.43 3.70 -1.77
C HIS A 55 3.10 3.07 -1.30
N TRP A 56 2.53 3.52 -0.16
CA TRP A 56 1.19 3.11 0.29
C TRP A 56 0.04 3.63 -0.60
N ARG A 57 0.31 4.49 -1.59
CA ARG A 57 -0.66 4.86 -2.64
C ARG A 57 -0.85 3.78 -3.70
N PHE A 58 0.09 2.85 -3.86
CA PHE A 58 0.10 1.96 -5.02
C PHE A 58 -0.75 0.71 -4.79
N LYS A 59 -1.62 0.36 -5.76
CA LYS A 59 -2.44 -0.87 -5.76
C LYS A 59 -1.59 -2.12 -5.58
N ALA A 60 -0.37 -2.11 -6.12
CA ALA A 60 0.55 -3.24 -6.07
C ALA A 60 1.22 -3.41 -4.68
N TRP A 61 1.32 -2.35 -3.86
CA TRP A 61 2.06 -2.38 -2.60
C TRP A 61 1.19 -2.84 -1.43
N ARG A 62 1.13 -4.15 -1.17
CA ARG A 62 0.29 -4.77 -0.11
C ARG A 62 1.05 -5.25 1.13
N TRP A 63 2.36 -5.03 1.18
CA TRP A 63 3.25 -5.58 2.20
C TRP A 63 4.01 -4.49 2.93
N CYS A 64 4.10 -4.59 4.26
CA CYS A 64 5.04 -3.80 5.03
C CYS A 64 6.39 -4.51 5.06
N PRO A 65 7.48 -3.96 4.49
CA PRO A 65 8.79 -4.60 4.57
C PRO A 65 9.46 -4.44 5.94
N VAL A 66 9.00 -3.49 6.76
CA VAL A 66 9.53 -3.26 8.12
C VAL A 66 8.94 -4.29 9.08
N HIS A 67 7.63 -4.48 8.99
CA HIS A 67 6.85 -5.32 9.89
C HIS A 67 6.42 -6.66 9.29
N ASP A 68 6.90 -6.97 8.09
CA ASP A 68 6.65 -8.25 7.42
C ASP A 68 5.18 -8.73 7.51
N CYS A 69 4.25 -7.81 7.26
CA CYS A 69 2.82 -7.99 7.44
C CYS A 69 2.02 -7.40 6.27
N LEU A 70 0.75 -7.78 6.16
CA LEU A 70 -0.15 -7.18 5.19
C LEU A 70 -0.54 -5.76 5.59
N LEU A 71 -0.77 -4.92 4.59
CA LEU A 71 -1.27 -3.56 4.77
C LEU A 71 -2.79 -3.52 4.63
N GLU A 72 -3.41 -2.66 5.43
CA GLU A 72 -4.84 -2.38 5.44
C GLU A 72 -5.12 -1.07 4.71
N ASP A 73 -6.33 -0.87 4.18
CA ASP A 73 -6.74 0.37 3.50
C ASP A 73 -8.16 0.84 3.85
N VAL A 74 -8.73 0.26 4.90
CA VAL A 74 -9.97 0.68 5.56
C VAL A 74 -9.74 0.78 7.06
N CYS A 75 -10.55 1.60 7.74
CA CYS A 75 -10.58 1.62 9.19
C CYS A 75 -11.28 0.37 9.74
N ALA A 76 -10.66 -0.35 10.67
CA ALA A 76 -11.26 -1.54 11.27
C ALA A 76 -12.53 -1.26 12.11
N HIS A 77 -12.74 0.01 12.52
CA HIS A 77 -13.87 0.40 13.35
C HIS A 77 -15.11 0.80 12.55
N CYS A 78 -14.94 1.54 11.45
CA CYS A 78 -16.05 2.11 10.68
C CYS A 78 -16.06 1.69 9.20
N SER A 79 -15.09 0.87 8.78
CA SER A 79 -14.90 0.42 7.38
C SER A 79 -14.68 1.53 6.36
N ALA A 80 -14.54 2.78 6.78
CA ALA A 80 -14.27 3.89 5.87
C ALA A 80 -12.88 3.71 5.21
N PRO A 81 -12.75 3.97 3.90
CA PRO A 81 -11.47 3.93 3.23
C PRO A 81 -10.52 4.97 3.82
N VAL A 82 -9.26 4.61 4.00
CA VAL A 82 -8.26 5.54 4.53
C VAL A 82 -7.91 6.58 3.47
N THR A 83 -8.18 7.84 3.78
CA THR A 83 -7.83 8.99 2.97
C THR A 83 -7.05 9.97 3.85
N LEU A 84 -6.16 10.75 3.23
CA LEU A 84 -5.44 11.80 3.92
C LEU A 84 -6.10 13.15 3.63
N PRO A 85 -6.05 14.10 4.58
CA PRO A 85 -6.68 15.39 4.36
C PRO A 85 -5.80 16.29 3.50
N ASP A 86 -6.41 17.19 2.73
CA ASP A 86 -5.68 18.23 1.99
C ASP A 86 -5.02 19.24 2.95
N THR A 87 -5.65 19.46 4.12
CA THR A 87 -5.16 20.35 5.18
C THR A 87 -5.38 19.71 6.54
N MET A 88 -4.41 19.79 7.45
CA MET A 88 -4.55 19.25 8.81
C MET A 88 -5.50 20.08 9.70
N ILE A 89 -5.66 21.38 9.41
CA ILE A 89 -6.39 22.35 10.25
C ILE A 89 -7.90 22.06 10.28
N ASN A 90 -8.48 21.67 9.14
CA ASN A 90 -9.93 21.44 9.01
C ASN A 90 -10.26 19.96 8.74
N ALA A 91 -9.38 19.06 9.17
CA ALA A 91 -9.52 17.62 8.99
C ALA A 91 -10.23 16.95 10.17
N GLY A 92 -10.49 15.65 10.01
CA GLY A 92 -11.14 14.83 11.03
C GLY A 92 -12.66 15.01 11.10
N PRO A 93 -13.32 14.30 12.04
CA PRO A 93 -14.73 14.48 12.29
C PRO A 93 -15.03 15.93 12.69
N ASP A 94 -16.15 16.46 12.22
CA ASP A 94 -16.60 17.84 12.49
C ASP A 94 -15.60 18.96 12.08
N LYS A 95 -14.57 18.63 11.31
CA LYS A 95 -13.54 19.57 10.79
C LYS A 95 -12.79 20.34 11.89
N GLN A 96 -12.61 19.74 13.06
CA GLN A 96 -11.90 20.38 14.18
C GLN A 96 -10.37 20.36 14.05
N GLY A 97 -9.86 19.71 13.00
CA GLY A 97 -8.44 19.54 12.78
C GLY A 97 -7.88 18.26 13.41
N VAL A 98 -6.77 17.79 12.86
CA VAL A 98 -6.04 16.64 13.40
C VAL A 98 -4.56 16.99 13.57
N ALA A 99 -3.98 16.55 14.68
CA ALA A 99 -2.55 16.76 14.94
C ALA A 99 -1.66 15.73 14.22
N THR A 100 -2.21 14.53 13.95
CA THR A 100 -1.47 13.41 13.35
C THR A 100 -2.37 12.62 12.38
N LEU A 101 -1.75 11.84 11.51
CA LEU A 101 -2.44 11.05 10.48
C LEU A 101 -2.79 9.62 10.93
N GLN A 102 -2.51 9.26 12.20
CA GLN A 102 -2.71 7.90 12.70
C GLN A 102 -4.16 7.56 13.06
N TYR A 103 -5.07 8.53 12.96
CA TYR A 103 -6.48 8.40 13.30
C TYR A 103 -7.35 8.39 12.05
N CYS A 104 -8.46 7.66 12.10
CA CYS A 104 -9.46 7.68 11.06
C CYS A 104 -10.12 9.07 10.97
N LEU A 105 -10.12 9.68 9.78
CA LEU A 105 -10.76 10.99 9.58
C LEU A 105 -12.30 10.96 9.67
N GLN A 106 -12.91 9.77 9.65
CA GLN A 106 -14.36 9.61 9.72
C GLN A 106 -14.87 9.36 11.16
N CYS A 107 -14.15 8.55 11.96
CA CYS A 107 -14.61 8.14 13.28
C CYS A 107 -13.63 8.43 14.42
N ALA A 108 -12.50 9.09 14.14
CA ALA A 108 -11.44 9.44 15.09
C ALA A 108 -10.75 8.28 15.83
N ASN A 109 -11.14 7.02 15.63
CA ASN A 109 -10.42 5.89 16.22
C ASN A 109 -9.01 5.72 15.63
N PRO A 110 -8.02 5.26 16.41
CA PRO A 110 -6.68 4.94 15.89
C PRO A 110 -6.76 3.87 14.80
N LEU A 111 -6.11 4.11 13.66
CA LEU A 111 -6.06 3.15 12.55
C LEU A 111 -5.29 1.87 12.93
N SER A 112 -4.37 1.94 13.89
CA SER A 112 -3.64 0.78 14.41
C SER A 112 -4.48 -0.13 15.30
N SER A 113 -5.71 0.26 15.66
CA SER A 113 -6.56 -0.45 16.63
C SER A 113 -7.80 -1.07 15.98
N GLY A 114 -8.45 -2.00 16.68
CA GLY A 114 -9.69 -2.64 16.23
C GLY A 114 -9.48 -3.76 15.19
N LEU A 115 -8.23 -3.97 14.75
CA LEU A 115 -7.85 -5.14 13.97
C LEU A 115 -7.85 -6.39 14.85
N GLY A 116 -8.18 -7.53 14.24
CA GLY A 116 -8.01 -8.85 14.84
C GLY A 116 -6.54 -9.23 14.97
N LYS A 117 -6.21 -10.52 14.78
CA LYS A 117 -4.82 -10.96 14.87
C LYS A 117 -4.03 -10.44 13.67
N ILE A 118 -3.04 -9.58 13.93
CA ILE A 118 -2.06 -9.17 12.91
C ILE A 118 -0.97 -10.24 12.85
N PHE A 119 -0.78 -10.84 11.67
CA PHE A 119 0.33 -11.77 11.43
C PHE A 119 1.60 -10.99 11.11
N HIS A 120 2.55 -10.99 12.05
CA HIS A 120 3.89 -10.44 11.88
C HIS A 120 4.91 -11.32 12.65
N PRO A 121 6.01 -11.76 12.00
CA PRO A 121 6.14 -11.85 10.56
C PRO A 121 5.10 -12.86 10.04
N VAL A 122 4.57 -12.66 8.84
CA VAL A 122 3.68 -13.68 8.26
C VAL A 122 4.52 -14.91 7.96
N ALA A 123 4.19 -16.03 8.62
CA ALA A 123 4.91 -17.29 8.41
C ALA A 123 4.85 -17.74 6.95
N ASP A 124 5.93 -18.34 6.47
CA ASP A 124 6.13 -18.57 5.04
C ASP A 124 5.09 -19.47 4.39
N ASP A 125 4.53 -20.39 5.16
CA ASP A 125 3.52 -21.36 4.74
C ASP A 125 2.09 -20.84 4.87
N LEU A 126 1.88 -19.65 5.45
CA LEU A 126 0.57 -18.98 5.43
C LEU A 126 0.27 -18.34 4.07
N LEU A 127 1.28 -18.18 3.22
CA LEU A 127 1.17 -17.64 1.87
C LEU A 127 1.46 -18.72 0.85
N THR A 128 0.61 -18.82 -0.18
CA THR A 128 0.91 -19.61 -1.36
C THR A 128 2.10 -19.01 -2.13
N SER A 129 2.79 -19.83 -2.93
CA SER A 129 3.87 -19.35 -3.79
C SER A 129 3.41 -18.24 -4.73
N ALA A 130 2.18 -18.32 -5.24
CA ALA A 130 1.60 -17.29 -6.08
C ALA A 130 1.42 -15.97 -5.32
N GLU A 131 0.79 -15.98 -4.15
CA GLU A 131 0.58 -14.78 -3.32
C GLU A 131 1.91 -14.09 -2.98
N ARG A 132 2.96 -14.88 -2.66
CA ARG A 132 4.29 -14.34 -2.41
C ARG A 132 4.86 -13.62 -3.63
N VAL A 133 4.77 -14.22 -4.81
CA VAL A 133 5.22 -13.58 -6.07
C VAL A 133 4.44 -12.30 -6.33
N PHE A 134 3.12 -12.30 -6.11
CA PHE A 134 2.29 -11.09 -6.22
C PHE A 134 2.78 -9.98 -5.28
N LEU A 135 2.98 -10.28 -4.00
CA LEU A 135 3.48 -9.32 -3.02
C LEU A 135 4.87 -8.78 -3.38
N MET A 136 5.77 -9.65 -3.88
CA MET A 136 7.10 -9.24 -4.36
C MET A 136 7.02 -8.35 -5.60
N ASN A 137 6.15 -8.67 -6.55
CA ASN A 137 5.89 -7.85 -7.74
C ASN A 137 5.39 -6.45 -7.34
N GLY A 138 4.68 -6.33 -6.22
CA GLY A 138 4.32 -5.05 -5.61
C GLY A 138 5.51 -4.11 -5.39
N ARG A 139 6.62 -4.64 -4.85
CA ARG A 139 7.86 -3.88 -4.68
C ARG A 139 8.56 -3.62 -6.00
N ALA A 140 8.55 -4.60 -6.90
CA ALA A 140 9.15 -4.48 -8.23
C ALA A 140 8.52 -3.35 -9.06
N VAL A 141 7.22 -3.07 -8.92
CA VAL A 141 6.56 -1.94 -9.59
C VAL A 141 7.22 -0.61 -9.21
N LEU A 142 7.45 -0.37 -7.91
CA LEU A 142 8.09 0.86 -7.48
C LEU A 142 9.56 0.93 -7.88
N ALA A 143 10.28 -0.18 -7.78
CA ALA A 143 11.66 -0.26 -8.28
C ALA A 143 11.71 0.06 -9.78
N ALA A 144 10.76 -0.45 -10.57
CA ALA A 144 10.71 -0.19 -12.00
C ALA A 144 10.41 1.28 -12.31
N LEU A 145 9.49 1.91 -11.58
CA LEU A 145 9.23 3.35 -11.70
C LEU A 145 10.48 4.18 -11.35
N LEU A 146 11.19 3.81 -10.29
CA LEU A 146 12.44 4.45 -9.89
C LEU A 146 13.54 4.31 -10.95
N HIS A 147 13.76 3.11 -11.48
CA HIS A 147 14.84 2.81 -12.42
C HIS A 147 14.48 2.98 -13.89
N ARG A 148 13.23 3.38 -14.21
CA ARG A 148 12.71 3.51 -15.59
C ARG A 148 12.83 2.24 -16.43
N SER A 149 12.86 1.08 -15.78
CA SER A 149 13.04 -0.22 -16.43
C SER A 149 12.51 -1.33 -15.55
N VAL A 150 12.04 -2.42 -16.15
CA VAL A 150 11.60 -3.62 -15.45
C VAL A 150 12.72 -4.65 -15.46
N TYR A 151 13.01 -5.23 -14.29
CA TYR A 151 13.92 -6.35 -14.12
C TYR A 151 13.14 -7.62 -13.76
N SER A 152 13.63 -8.78 -14.17
CA SER A 152 13.04 -10.08 -13.86
C SER A 152 14.13 -11.03 -13.42
N ASP A 153 13.93 -11.71 -12.30
CA ASP A 153 14.91 -12.67 -11.78
C ASP A 153 15.11 -13.88 -12.71
N GLN A 154 14.16 -14.15 -13.60
CA GLN A 154 14.24 -15.23 -14.59
C GLN A 154 15.03 -14.85 -15.84
N SER A 155 15.30 -13.56 -16.06
CA SER A 155 16.10 -13.10 -17.20
C SER A 155 16.87 -11.86 -16.83
N ASP A 156 18.19 -11.88 -16.97
CA ASP A 156 19.05 -10.71 -16.73
C ASP A 156 18.85 -9.56 -17.74
N LYS A 157 17.79 -9.62 -18.54
CA LYS A 157 17.40 -8.62 -19.52
C LYS A 157 16.52 -7.56 -18.86
N ARG A 158 16.98 -6.32 -18.93
CA ARG A 158 16.16 -5.14 -18.62
C ARG A 158 15.12 -4.92 -19.72
N ARG A 159 13.87 -4.72 -19.32
CA ARG A 159 12.77 -4.35 -20.23
C ARG A 159 12.42 -2.88 -20.04
N PRO A 160 11.89 -2.19 -21.07
CA PRO A 160 11.41 -0.81 -20.93
C PRO A 160 10.34 -0.69 -19.85
N LEU A 161 10.23 0.48 -19.21
CA LEU A 161 9.19 0.77 -18.21
C LEU A 161 7.77 0.44 -18.70
N ALA A 162 7.50 0.63 -20.00
CA ALA A 162 6.23 0.30 -20.65
C ALA A 162 5.79 -1.17 -20.47
N TYR A 163 6.72 -2.07 -20.18
CA TYR A 163 6.42 -3.48 -19.92
C TYR A 163 5.58 -3.70 -18.65
N LEU A 164 5.53 -2.74 -17.72
CA LEU A 164 4.62 -2.81 -16.56
C LEU A 164 3.15 -2.90 -16.99
N GLU A 165 2.75 -2.22 -18.06
CA GLU A 165 1.38 -2.33 -18.59
C GLU A 165 1.08 -3.74 -19.10
N THR A 166 2.07 -4.39 -19.72
CA THR A 166 1.96 -5.79 -20.14
C THR A 166 1.78 -6.70 -18.93
N MET A 167 2.63 -6.56 -17.89
CA MET A 167 2.52 -7.35 -16.66
C MET A 167 1.17 -7.15 -15.96
N ARG A 168 0.66 -5.91 -15.94
CA ARG A 168 -0.67 -5.58 -15.40
C ARG A 168 -1.78 -6.28 -16.18
N LYS A 169 -1.76 -6.20 -17.51
CA LYS A 169 -2.78 -6.83 -18.38
C LYS A 169 -2.81 -8.35 -18.26
N PHE A 170 -1.65 -8.98 -18.03
CA PHE A 170 -1.55 -10.41 -17.75
C PHE A 170 -1.90 -10.80 -16.30
N GLY A 171 -2.27 -9.82 -15.45
CA GLY A 171 -2.65 -10.09 -14.07
C GLY A 171 -1.50 -10.58 -13.21
N VAL A 172 -0.25 -10.23 -13.53
CA VAL A 172 0.95 -10.64 -12.77
C VAL A 172 1.27 -9.65 -11.64
N LEU A 173 0.72 -8.44 -11.73
CA LEU A 173 0.81 -7.42 -10.69
C LEU A 173 -0.43 -7.46 -9.79
N PRO A 174 -0.31 -7.22 -8.48
CA PRO A 174 -1.49 -7.10 -7.62
C PRO A 174 -2.40 -5.96 -8.10
N HIS A 175 -3.66 -6.30 -8.35
CA HIS A 175 -4.72 -5.35 -8.69
C HIS A 175 -5.62 -5.09 -7.48
N GLU A 176 -6.60 -4.19 -7.61
CA GLU A 176 -7.45 -3.81 -6.48
C GLU A 176 -8.23 -4.98 -5.87
N TYR A 177 -8.68 -5.93 -6.71
CA TYR A 177 -9.36 -7.15 -6.25
C TYR A 177 -8.45 -8.27 -5.72
N PHE A 178 -7.12 -8.12 -5.78
CA PHE A 178 -6.23 -9.12 -5.18
C PHE A 178 -6.18 -8.88 -3.69
N GLU A 179 -6.92 -9.66 -2.91
CA GLU A 179 -7.01 -9.50 -1.46
C GLU A 179 -6.53 -10.76 -0.73
N ILE A 180 -5.74 -10.54 0.31
CA ILE A 180 -5.42 -11.54 1.31
C ILE A 180 -5.95 -10.94 2.62
N PRO A 181 -7.23 -11.16 2.98
CA PRO A 181 -7.77 -10.58 4.19
C PRO A 181 -7.15 -11.24 5.43
N SER A 182 -7.03 -10.51 6.52
CA SER A 182 -6.49 -11.04 7.79
C SER A 182 -7.24 -12.30 8.25
N SER A 183 -8.57 -12.39 8.02
CA SER A 183 -9.39 -13.57 8.32
C SER A 183 -8.98 -14.83 7.53
N LEU A 184 -8.47 -14.69 6.30
CA LEU A 184 -7.95 -15.82 5.52
C LEU A 184 -6.65 -16.36 6.15
N LEU A 185 -5.77 -15.47 6.60
CA LEU A 185 -4.56 -15.86 7.32
C LEU A 185 -4.89 -16.52 8.66
N GLU A 186 -5.87 -15.99 9.40
CA GLU A 186 -6.36 -16.60 10.64
C GLU A 186 -6.86 -18.02 10.41
N ARG A 187 -7.69 -18.23 9.37
CA ARG A 187 -8.18 -19.56 9.01
C ARG A 187 -7.03 -20.52 8.66
N ARG A 188 -6.07 -20.08 7.83
CA ARG A 188 -4.90 -20.91 7.46
C ARG A 188 -4.05 -21.25 8.68
N PHE A 189 -3.87 -20.30 9.60
CA PHE A 189 -3.13 -20.53 10.83
C PHE A 189 -3.82 -21.55 11.73
N SER A 190 -5.14 -21.44 11.91
CA SER A 190 -5.91 -22.38 12.73
C SER A 190 -5.94 -23.80 12.17
N GLN A 191 -5.81 -23.96 10.84
CA GLN A 191 -5.72 -25.27 10.19
C GLN A 191 -4.35 -25.96 10.31
N ARG A 192 -3.35 -25.30 10.91
CA ARG A 192 -2.02 -25.91 11.18
C ARG A 192 -2.02 -26.85 12.39
N PHE A 193 -3.02 -26.72 13.25
CA PHE A 193 -3.18 -27.46 14.51
C PHE A 193 -4.51 -28.22 14.50
#